data_AF-A0AAF0H9L2-F1
#
_entry.id   AF-A0AAF0H9L2-F1
#
_cell.length_a   1.000
_cell.length_b   1.000
_cell.length_c   1.000
_cell.angle_alpha   90.00
_cell.angle_beta   90.00
_cell.angle_gamma   90.00
#
_symmetry.space_group_name_H-M   'P 1'
#
loop_
_entity.id
_entity.type
_entity.pdbx_description
1 polymer ?
#
loop_
_entity_poly.entity_id
_entity_poly.type
_entity_poly.pdbx_seq_one_letter_code
_entity_poly.pdbx_strand_id
1 'polypeptide(L)'
;MDDAEFERRRLSGAFCVSWSAHGLSYGIPASAKDATERGAILIANGSRAALADFREIFLKLLVINVIARPEVLAARLSGRGRESVAEISRRLERSGVDVCGDFEVVTLDNSGDVSVAGEAFVAIVRDLLAN
;
A
#
# COMPACT_ATOMS: atom_id res chain seq x y z
N MET A 1 11.82 -4.72 -14.75
CA MET A 1 11.60 -6.16 -14.89
C MET A 1 10.49 -6.30 -15.89
N ASP A 2 10.67 -7.07 -16.95
CA ASP A 2 9.55 -7.37 -17.85
C ASP A 2 8.67 -8.48 -17.25
N ASP A 3 7.50 -8.70 -17.85
CA ASP A 3 6.52 -9.65 -17.33
C ASP A 3 7.06 -11.09 -17.33
N ALA A 4 7.87 -11.45 -18.32
CA ALA A 4 8.45 -12.79 -18.43
C ALA A 4 9.46 -13.06 -17.30
N GLU A 5 10.31 -12.09 -16.96
CA GLU A 5 11.22 -12.16 -15.82
C GLU A 5 10.48 -12.14 -14.49
N PHE A 6 9.42 -11.33 -14.38
CA PHE A 6 8.60 -11.31 -13.17
C PHE A 6 7.97 -12.68 -12.91
N GLU A 7 7.38 -13.29 -13.93
CA GLU A 7 6.74 -14.60 -13.81
C GLU A 7 7.75 -15.70 -13.49
N ARG A 8 8.93 -15.70 -14.13
CA ARG A 8 10.03 -16.62 -13.77
C ARG A 8 10.39 -16.51 -12.29
N ARG A 9 10.56 -15.28 -11.79
CA ARG A 9 10.91 -15.03 -10.38
C ARG A 9 9.76 -15.39 -9.43
N ARG A 10 8.51 -15.16 -9.82
CA ARG A 10 7.34 -15.58 -9.05
C ARG A 10 7.28 -17.10 -8.91
N LEU A 11 7.44 -17.82 -10.01
CA LEU A 11 7.45 -19.30 -10.04
C LEU A 11 8.65 -19.88 -9.30
N SER A 12 9.78 -19.18 -9.25
CA SER A 12 10.96 -19.59 -8.47
C SER A 12 10.86 -19.23 -6.98
N GLY A 13 9.73 -18.71 -6.49
CA GLY A 13 9.54 -18.33 -5.08
C GLY A 13 10.33 -17.09 -4.64
N ALA A 14 10.73 -16.21 -5.56
CA ALA A 14 11.49 -15.01 -5.23
C ALA A 14 10.66 -13.95 -4.46
N PHE A 15 9.33 -14.08 -4.47
CA PHE A 15 8.40 -13.19 -3.80
C PHE A 15 7.55 -13.97 -2.79
N CYS A 16 7.38 -13.44 -1.57
CA CYS A 16 6.45 -14.01 -0.60
C CYS A 16 5.01 -13.57 -0.84
N VAL A 17 4.81 -12.37 -1.41
CA VAL A 17 3.52 -11.86 -1.86
C VAL A 17 3.70 -11.28 -3.24
N SER A 18 2.79 -11.58 -4.18
CA SER A 18 2.81 -10.99 -5.51
C SER A 18 1.39 -10.78 -6.04
N TRP A 19 1.12 -9.63 -6.62
CA TRP A 19 -0.19 -9.29 -7.19
C TRP A 19 -0.03 -8.43 -8.45
N SER A 20 -1.12 -8.29 -9.21
CA SER A 20 -1.18 -7.38 -10.35
C SER A 20 -2.20 -6.28 -10.10
N ALA A 21 -1.85 -5.04 -10.44
CA ALA A 21 -2.75 -3.89 -10.36
C ALA A 21 -2.42 -2.87 -11.44
N HIS A 22 -3.45 -2.34 -12.11
CA HIS A 22 -3.29 -1.31 -13.14
C HIS A 22 -2.32 -1.68 -14.28
N GLY A 23 -2.32 -2.95 -14.70
CA GLY A 23 -1.43 -3.44 -15.76
C GLY A 23 0.03 -3.58 -15.33
N LEU A 24 0.33 -3.51 -14.04
CA LEU A 24 1.66 -3.70 -13.47
C LEU A 24 1.66 -4.90 -12.51
N SER A 25 2.80 -5.56 -12.41
CA SER A 25 3.05 -6.66 -11.48
C SER A 25 3.92 -6.20 -10.32
N TYR A 26 3.52 -6.55 -9.11
CA TYR A 26 4.15 -6.16 -7.85
C TYR A 26 4.53 -7.40 -7.06
N GLY A 27 5.70 -7.38 -6.41
CA GLY A 27 6.18 -8.47 -5.60
C GLY A 27 6.93 -7.99 -4.37
N ILE A 28 6.58 -8.52 -3.20
CA ILE A 28 7.36 -8.38 -1.97
C ILE A 28 8.41 -9.50 -1.94
N PRO A 29 9.72 -9.20 -1.87
CA PRO A 29 10.76 -10.22 -1.86
C PRO A 29 10.58 -11.25 -0.74
N ALA A 30 10.89 -12.51 -1.00
CA ALA A 30 10.80 -13.57 0.01
C ALA A 30 11.61 -13.26 1.28
N SER A 31 12.76 -12.59 1.12
CA SER A 31 13.61 -12.14 2.24
C SER A 31 12.92 -11.17 3.20
N ALA A 32 11.86 -10.48 2.77
CA ALA A 32 11.10 -9.60 3.63
C ALA A 32 10.33 -10.38 4.70
N LYS A 33 9.77 -11.55 4.33
CA LYS A 33 9.14 -12.48 5.29
C LYS A 33 10.16 -12.88 6.36
N ASP A 34 11.32 -13.36 5.94
CA ASP A 34 12.36 -13.79 6.89
C ASP A 34 12.83 -12.64 7.79
N ALA A 35 12.90 -11.41 7.27
CA ALA A 35 13.25 -10.24 8.06
C ALA A 35 12.17 -9.94 9.11
N THR A 36 10.89 -10.02 8.74
CA THR A 36 9.78 -9.80 9.67
C THR A 36 9.70 -10.87 10.76
N GLU A 37 10.02 -12.12 10.44
CA GLU A 37 10.11 -13.21 11.44
C GLU A 37 11.28 -13.00 12.43
N ARG A 38 12.30 -12.23 12.05
CA ARG A 38 13.38 -11.78 12.93
C ARG A 38 13.07 -10.48 13.68
N GLY A 39 11.83 -9.99 13.61
CA GLY A 39 11.39 -8.79 14.32
C GLY A 39 11.57 -7.48 13.56
N ALA A 40 11.93 -7.51 12.28
CA ALA A 40 11.91 -6.28 11.46
C ALA A 40 10.47 -5.87 11.12
N ILE A 41 10.25 -4.57 10.91
CA ILE A 41 9.00 -4.06 10.35
C ILE A 41 9.15 -3.89 8.84
N LEU A 42 8.24 -4.52 8.09
CA LEU A 42 8.06 -4.25 6.66
C LEU A 42 6.98 -3.18 6.48
N ILE A 43 7.36 -2.07 5.84
CA ILE A 43 6.41 -1.07 5.35
C ILE A 43 6.27 -1.28 3.85
N ALA A 44 5.07 -1.65 3.40
CA ALA A 44 4.77 -1.87 1.98
C ALA A 44 3.65 -0.95 1.52
N ASN A 45 3.85 -0.28 0.38
CA ASN A 45 2.76 0.38 -0.33
C ASN A 45 2.01 -0.67 -1.16
N GLY A 46 0.94 -1.21 -0.58
CA GLY A 46 0.14 -2.28 -1.15
C GLY A 46 -1.11 -1.80 -1.88
N SER A 47 -1.82 -2.76 -2.48
CA SER A 47 -3.18 -2.56 -2.99
C SER A 47 -4.19 -3.32 -2.11
N ARG A 48 -5.44 -2.86 -2.07
CA ARG A 48 -6.54 -3.56 -1.37
C ARG A 48 -6.69 -5.01 -1.84
N ALA A 49 -6.49 -5.25 -3.15
CA ALA A 49 -6.58 -6.58 -3.75
C ALA A 49 -5.52 -7.56 -3.20
N ALA A 50 -4.40 -7.06 -2.69
CA ALA A 50 -3.32 -7.89 -2.14
C ALA A 50 -3.48 -8.18 -0.64
N LEU A 51 -4.44 -7.55 0.06
CA LEU A 51 -4.53 -7.65 1.53
C LEU A 51 -4.78 -9.08 2.03
N ALA A 52 -5.54 -9.88 1.27
CA ALA A 52 -5.73 -11.30 1.56
C ALA A 52 -4.39 -12.05 1.50
N ASP A 53 -3.63 -11.88 0.42
CA ASP A 53 -2.31 -12.48 0.25
C ASP A 53 -1.33 -12.05 1.35
N PHE A 54 -1.36 -10.78 1.77
CA PHE A 54 -0.57 -10.31 2.90
C PHE A 54 -0.95 -11.02 4.21
N ARG A 55 -2.24 -11.23 4.48
CA ARG A 55 -2.72 -11.92 5.70
C ARG A 55 -2.32 -13.40 5.74
N GLU A 56 -2.26 -14.05 4.58
CA GLU A 56 -1.83 -15.45 4.51
C GLU A 56 -0.35 -15.64 4.87
N ILE A 57 0.47 -14.61 4.61
CA ILE A 57 1.93 -14.69 4.73
C ILE A 57 2.45 -14.08 6.03
N PHE A 58 1.88 -12.97 6.48
CA PHE A 58 2.35 -12.22 7.65
C PHE A 58 1.43 -12.43 8.85
N LEU A 59 1.98 -12.97 9.93
CA LEU A 59 1.24 -13.24 11.17
C LEU A 59 0.64 -11.97 11.80
N LYS A 60 1.36 -10.85 11.69
CA LYS A 60 0.92 -9.52 12.13
C LYS A 60 0.85 -8.61 10.92
N LEU A 61 -0.31 -7.99 10.71
CA LEU A 61 -0.55 -7.07 9.59
C LEU A 61 -1.41 -5.90 10.09
N LEU A 62 -0.84 -4.70 10.06
CA LEU A 62 -1.58 -3.46 10.25
C LEU A 62 -1.77 -2.76 8.90
N VAL A 63 -3.02 -2.43 8.57
CA VAL A 63 -3.35 -1.68 7.36
C VAL A 63 -3.46 -0.19 7.71
N ILE A 64 -2.57 0.63 7.16
CA ILE A 64 -2.68 2.09 7.24
C ILE A 64 -3.45 2.58 6.01
N ASN A 65 -4.75 2.87 6.18
CA ASN A 65 -5.61 3.39 5.13
C ASN A 65 -5.42 4.90 5.00
N VAL A 66 -4.55 5.32 4.08
CA VAL A 66 -4.31 6.74 3.81
C VAL A 66 -5.42 7.30 2.93
N ILE A 67 -6.16 8.28 3.45
CA ILE A 67 -7.26 8.94 2.75
C ILE A 67 -6.95 10.42 2.51
N ALA A 68 -7.70 11.04 1.60
CA ALA A 68 -7.75 12.48 1.45
C ALA A 68 -9.15 12.87 0.96
N ARG A 69 -9.63 14.05 1.36
CA ARG A 69 -10.90 14.59 0.86
C ARG A 69 -10.85 14.70 -0.67
N PRO A 70 -11.95 14.37 -1.38
CA PRO A 70 -11.95 14.31 -2.85
C PRO A 70 -11.44 15.58 -3.52
N GLU A 71 -11.80 16.76 -3.00
CA GLU A 71 -11.37 18.05 -3.54
C GLU A 71 -9.86 18.30 -3.38
N VAL A 72 -9.26 17.84 -2.27
CA VAL A 72 -7.80 17.92 -2.05
C VAL A 72 -7.07 16.96 -2.98
N LEU A 73 -7.58 15.74 -3.13
CA LEU A 73 -7.01 14.75 -4.03
C LEU A 73 -7.07 15.22 -5.48
N ALA A 74 -8.20 15.79 -5.92
CA ALA A 74 -8.37 16.35 -7.25
C ALA A 74 -7.34 17.45 -7.54
N ALA A 75 -7.21 18.43 -6.63
CA ALA A 75 -6.25 19.51 -6.76
C ALA A 75 -4.80 19.00 -6.85
N ARG A 76 -4.43 18.01 -6.02
CA ARG A 76 -3.10 17.40 -6.03
C ARG A 76 -2.82 16.61 -7.30
N LEU A 77 -3.80 15.89 -7.84
CA LEU A 77 -3.63 15.13 -9.08
C LEU A 77 -3.49 16.07 -10.28
N SER A 78 -4.36 17.09 -10.38
CA SER A 78 -4.28 18.10 -11.45
C SER A 78 -2.95 18.86 -11.41
N GLY A 79 -2.47 19.22 -10.22
CA GLY A 79 -1.20 19.95 -10.05
C GLY A 79 0.06 19.17 -10.45
N ARG A 80 -0.01 17.83 -10.56
CA ARG A 80 1.14 17.01 -10.99
C ARG A 80 1.41 17.09 -12.50
N GLY A 81 0.38 17.38 -13.30
CA GLY A 81 0.48 17.45 -14.76
C GLY A 81 0.84 16.13 -15.45
N ARG A 82 0.66 14.98 -14.78
CA ARG A 82 1.02 13.64 -15.30
C ARG A 82 -0.16 12.82 -15.79
N GLU A 83 -1.37 13.27 -15.50
CA GLU A 83 -2.61 12.51 -15.67
C GLU A 83 -3.64 13.38 -16.41
N SER A 84 -4.37 12.77 -17.34
CA SER A 84 -5.50 13.38 -18.02
C SER A 84 -6.70 13.55 -17.06
N VAL A 85 -7.64 14.43 -17.43
CA VAL A 85 -8.89 14.62 -16.65
C VAL A 85 -9.63 13.31 -16.43
N ALA A 86 -9.70 12.44 -17.45
CA ALA A 86 -10.36 11.14 -17.35
C ALA A 86 -9.65 10.18 -16.36
N GLU A 87 -8.31 10.21 -16.31
CA GLU A 87 -7.53 9.42 -15.36
C GLU A 87 -7.68 9.92 -13.93
N ILE A 88 -7.77 11.25 -13.74
CA ILE A 88 -8.03 11.87 -12.44
C ILE A 88 -9.42 11.48 -11.93
N SER A 89 -10.47 11.60 -12.74
CA SER A 89 -11.84 11.20 -12.35
C SER A 89 -11.90 9.73 -11.94
N ARG A 90 -11.28 8.83 -12.71
CA ARG A 90 -11.22 7.40 -12.39
C ARG A 90 -10.47 7.13 -11.07
N ARG A 91 -9.44 7.92 -10.75
CA ARG A 91 -8.75 7.83 -9.45
C ARG A 91 -9.64 8.30 -8.31
N LEU A 92 -10.39 9.38 -8.49
CA LEU A 92 -11.29 9.94 -7.48
C LEU A 92 -12.43 8.96 -7.12
N GLU A 93 -12.99 8.28 -8.11
CA GLU A 93 -14.01 7.23 -7.89
C GLU A 93 -13.47 6.07 -7.03
N ARG A 94 -12.18 5.74 -7.17
CA ARG A 94 -11.54 4.63 -6.45
C ARG A 94 -11.09 5.00 -5.04
N SER A 95 -10.80 6.28 -4.78
CA SER A 95 -10.33 6.74 -3.46
C SER A 95 -11.35 6.63 -2.34
N GLY A 96 -12.64 6.48 -2.66
CA GLY A 96 -13.71 6.27 -1.69
C GLY A 96 -14.01 4.81 -1.34
N VAL A 97 -13.22 3.86 -1.86
CA VAL A 97 -13.43 2.43 -1.56
C VAL A 97 -12.82 2.10 -0.21
N ASP A 98 -13.61 1.60 0.73
CA ASP A 98 -13.12 1.21 2.05
C ASP A 98 -12.23 -0.04 2.02
N VAL A 99 -11.48 -0.26 3.10
CA VAL A 99 -10.81 -1.54 3.33
C VAL A 99 -11.86 -2.53 3.86
N CYS A 100 -12.25 -3.48 3.01
CA CYS A 100 -13.23 -4.50 3.39
C CYS A 100 -12.53 -5.72 4.00
N GLY A 101 -13.11 -6.28 5.06
CA GLY A 101 -12.63 -7.50 5.72
C GLY A 101 -12.22 -7.27 7.18
N ASP A 102 -11.82 -8.35 7.83
CA ASP A 102 -11.41 -8.36 9.23
C ASP A 102 -9.93 -7.95 9.38
N PHE A 103 -9.60 -6.71 9.02
CA PHE A 103 -8.23 -6.21 9.14
C PHE A 103 -8.11 -5.25 10.34
N GLU A 104 -6.96 -5.26 10.99
CA GLU A 104 -6.60 -4.16 11.88
C GLU A 104 -6.26 -2.95 11.00
N VAL A 105 -7.12 -1.92 11.03
CA VAL A 105 -7.02 -0.75 10.16
C VAL A 105 -6.88 0.52 10.98
N VAL A 106 -5.86 1.32 10.67
CA VAL A 106 -5.75 2.72 11.10
C VAL A 106 -5.97 3.61 9.90
N THR A 107 -6.95 4.52 9.97
CA THR A 107 -7.19 5.50 8.90
C THR A 107 -6.38 6.76 9.17
N LEU A 108 -5.61 7.19 8.17
CA LEU A 108 -4.74 8.36 8.24
C LEU A 108 -5.21 9.41 7.22
N ASP A 109 -5.72 10.54 7.72
CA ASP A 109 -6.16 11.64 6.88
C ASP A 109 -4.98 12.49 6.40
N ASN A 110 -4.72 12.45 5.10
CA ASN A 110 -3.72 13.25 4.40
C ASN A 110 -4.36 14.42 3.63
N SER A 111 -5.51 14.93 4.07
CA SER A 111 -6.15 16.10 3.45
C SER A 111 -5.50 17.42 3.83
N GLY A 112 -4.81 17.46 4.97
CA GLY A 112 -4.13 18.65 5.50
C GLY A 112 -2.70 18.79 4.98
N ASP A 113 -1.87 19.40 5.81
CA ASP A 113 -0.43 19.47 5.57
C ASP A 113 0.17 18.06 5.58
N VAL A 114 1.04 17.78 4.59
CA VAL A 114 1.70 16.48 4.46
C VAL A 114 2.62 16.17 5.65
N SER A 115 3.16 17.21 6.31
CA SER A 115 3.99 17.07 7.52
C SER A 115 3.18 16.45 8.67
N VAL A 116 1.97 16.93 8.91
CA VAL A 116 1.07 16.40 9.96
C VAL A 116 0.75 14.93 9.70
N ALA A 117 0.38 14.59 8.47
CA ALA A 117 0.11 13.21 8.06
C ALA A 117 1.38 12.32 8.18
N GLY A 118 2.55 12.87 7.85
CA GLY A 118 3.83 12.20 7.97
C GLY A 118 4.22 11.94 9.44
N GLU A 119 4.01 12.90 10.33
CA GLU A 119 4.26 12.75 11.76
C GLU A 119 3.34 11.70 12.38
N ALA A 120 2.05 11.72 12.03
CA ALA A 120 1.09 10.70 12.45
C ALA A 120 1.51 9.29 11.97
N PHE A 121 1.95 9.17 10.72
CA PHE A 121 2.46 7.90 10.17
C PHE A 121 3.68 7.41 10.96
N VAL A 122 4.65 8.28 11.24
CA VAL A 122 5.85 7.94 12.01
C VAL A 122 5.48 7.53 13.44
N ALA A 123 4.51 8.18 14.07
CA ALA A 123 4.03 7.80 15.40
C ALA A 123 3.47 6.36 15.40
N ILE A 124 2.60 6.03 14.44
CA ILE A 124 2.06 4.66 14.29
C ILE A 124 3.19 3.63 14.16
N VAL A 125 4.20 3.91 13.31
CA VAL A 125 5.33 2.99 13.11
C VAL A 125 6.18 2.85 14.38
N ARG A 126 6.37 3.93 15.15
CA ARG A 126 7.12 3.89 16.42
C ARG A 126 6.41 3.06 17.48
N ASP A 127 5.09 3.17 17.56
CA ASP A 127 4.29 2.36 18.50
C ASP A 127 4.38 0.88 18.18
N LEU A 128 4.48 0.51 16.89
CA LEU A 128 4.73 -0.87 16.48
C LEU A 128 6.14 -1.38 16.83
N LEU A 129 7.14 -0.50 16.94
CA LEU A 129 8.50 -0.86 17.36
C LEU A 129 8.63 -1.02 18.88
N ALA A 130 7.73 -0.41 19.64
CA ALA A 130 7.75 -0.41 21.11
C ALA A 130 7.05 -1.63 21.73
N ASN A 131 6.31 -2.41 20.93
CA ASN A 131 5.51 -3.58 21.32
C ASN A 131 6.11 -4.89 20.80
#